data_AF-A0A524NC06-F1
#
_entry.id   AF-A0A524NC06-F1
#
_cell.length_a   1.000
_cell.length_b   1.000
_cell.length_c   1.000
_cell.angle_alpha   90.00
_cell.angle_beta   90.00
_cell.angle_gamma   90.00
#
_symmetry.space_group_name_H-M   'P 1'
#
loop_
_entity.id
_entity.type
_entity.pdbx_description
1 polymer ?
#
loop_
_entity_poly.entity_id
_entity_poly.type
_entity_poly.pdbx_seq_one_letter_code
_entity_poly.pdbx_strand_id
1 'polypeptide(L)'
;MNRYYLSKNTDEMLVIQGLGTLNASKEFHETTNMGEVKSAVSGSQTFDFQVDRASGWLLRCVSRQRVVIETTILKSNYFPPGLKIPSYTETVFEVKGSSLH
;
A
#
# COMPACT_ATOMS: atom_id res chain seq x y z
N MET A 1 -7.20 5.35 -8.61
CA MET A 1 -7.45 6.81 -8.49
C MET A 1 -6.86 7.26 -7.17
N ASN A 2 -5.98 8.27 -7.18
CA ASN A 2 -5.36 8.76 -5.95
C ASN A 2 -6.25 9.85 -5.34
N ARG A 3 -6.43 9.81 -4.02
CA ARG A 3 -7.15 10.82 -3.24
C ARG A 3 -6.16 11.52 -2.34
N TYR A 4 -6.24 12.84 -2.24
CA TYR A 4 -5.39 13.63 -1.36
C TYR A 4 -6.27 14.41 -0.39
N TYR A 5 -5.86 14.42 0.87
CA TYR A 5 -6.48 15.15 1.96
C TYR A 5 -5.45 16.11 2.52
N LEU A 6 -5.88 17.35 2.71
CA LEU A 6 -5.07 18.39 3.32
C LEU A 6 -5.45 18.52 4.78
N SER A 7 -4.49 18.38 5.69
CA SER A 7 -4.69 18.64 7.11
C SER A 7 -3.65 19.62 7.63
N LYS A 8 -4.12 20.66 8.34
CA LYS A 8 -3.25 21.60 9.06
C LYS A 8 -3.10 21.09 10.48
N ASN A 9 -1.94 20.53 10.81
CA ASN A 9 -1.69 19.97 12.15
C ASN A 9 -1.17 21.03 13.14
N THR A 10 -0.41 22.03 12.68
CA THR A 10 0.08 23.15 13.50
C THR A 10 0.13 24.45 12.68
N ASP A 11 0.45 25.59 13.30
CA ASP A 11 0.58 26.86 12.57
C ASP A 11 1.77 26.92 11.59
N GLU A 12 2.78 26.10 11.83
CA GLU A 12 4.05 26.05 11.09
C GLU A 12 4.10 24.93 10.04
N MET A 13 3.30 23.88 10.17
CA MET A 13 3.40 22.68 9.33
C MET A 13 2.09 22.34 8.63
N LEU A 14 2.20 22.07 7.33
CA LEU A 14 1.11 21.57 6.51
C LEU A 14 1.38 20.11 6.14
N VAL A 15 0.38 19.25 6.38
CA VAL A 15 0.45 17.83 6.05
C VAL A 15 -0.49 17.53 4.89
N ILE A 16 0.05 16.89 3.85
CA ILE A 16 -0.72 16.40 2.70
C ILE A 16 -0.72 14.88 2.77
N GLN A 17 -1.90 14.29 2.98
CA GLN A 17 -2.07 12.85 3.04
C GLN A 17 -2.66 12.33 1.74
N GLY A 18 -1.92 11.48 1.03
CA GLY A 18 -2.37 10.80 -0.17
C GLY A 18 -2.78 9.36 0.12
N LEU A 19 -3.85 8.89 -0.51
CA LEU A 19 -4.22 7.49 -0.62
C LEU A 19 -4.29 7.12 -2.10
N GLY A 20 -3.38 6.27 -2.55
CA GLY A 20 -3.39 5.62 -3.86
C GLY A 20 -3.85 4.17 -3.74
N THR A 21 -4.65 3.73 -4.70
CA THR A 21 -4.91 2.29 -4.91
C THR A 21 -3.94 1.80 -5.98
N LEU A 22 -3.07 0.86 -5.64
CA LEU A 22 -2.06 0.32 -6.55
C LEU A 22 -2.67 -0.70 -7.52
N ASN A 23 -3.66 -1.48 -7.08
CA ASN A 23 -4.43 -2.38 -7.94
C ASN A 23 -5.84 -2.59 -7.36
N ALA A 24 -6.86 -2.50 -8.22
CA ALA A 24 -8.20 -3.00 -7.90
C ALA A 24 -8.16 -4.53 -8.07
N SER A 25 -8.08 -5.26 -6.95
CA SER A 25 -8.19 -6.71 -6.79
C SER A 25 -8.07 -7.52 -8.09
N LYS A 26 -6.85 -7.84 -8.53
CA LYS A 26 -6.63 -8.71 -9.69
C LYS A 26 -6.67 -10.16 -9.25
N GLU A 27 -7.50 -10.97 -9.91
CA GLU A 27 -7.62 -12.39 -9.63
C GLU A 27 -6.77 -13.23 -10.59
N PHE A 28 -6.14 -14.26 -10.05
CA PHE A 28 -5.30 -15.21 -10.77
C PHE A 28 -5.77 -16.61 -10.42
N HIS A 29 -5.89 -17.47 -11.42
CA HIS A 29 -6.24 -18.88 -11.25
C HIS A 29 -5.03 -19.70 -11.68
N GLU A 30 -4.52 -20.54 -10.79
CA GLU A 30 -3.25 -21.23 -10.96
C GLU A 30 -3.37 -22.69 -10.51
N THR A 31 -2.65 -23.57 -11.21
CA THR A 31 -2.47 -24.97 -10.79
C THR A 31 -1.07 -25.10 -10.22
N THR A 32 -0.98 -25.40 -8.94
CA THR A 32 0.29 -25.56 -8.20
C THR A 32 0.49 -27.02 -7.78
N ASN A 33 1.63 -27.34 -7.19
CA ASN A 33 1.88 -28.65 -6.59
C ASN A 33 0.90 -29.00 -5.45
N MET A 34 0.21 -27.99 -4.89
CA MET A 34 -0.81 -28.17 -3.85
C MET A 34 -2.21 -28.37 -4.44
N GLY A 35 -2.39 -28.20 -5.76
CA GLY A 35 -3.68 -28.27 -6.45
C GLY A 35 -4.10 -26.93 -7.08
N GLU A 36 -5.38 -26.80 -7.39
CA GLU A 36 -5.95 -25.59 -8.01
C GLU A 36 -6.18 -24.51 -6.96
N VAL A 37 -5.67 -23.31 -7.21
CA VAL A 37 -5.78 -22.17 -6.30
C VAL A 37 -6.23 -20.91 -7.05
N LYS A 38 -6.89 -20.01 -6.31
CA LYS A 38 -7.26 -18.68 -6.77
C LYS A 38 -6.58 -17.64 -5.90
N SER A 39 -5.80 -16.74 -6.47
CA SER A 39 -5.13 -15.66 -5.74
C SER A 39 -5.75 -14.32 -6.10
N ALA A 40 -6.12 -13.52 -5.10
CA ALA A 40 -6.57 -12.14 -5.27
C ALA A 40 -5.48 -11.20 -4.77
N VAL A 41 -4.97 -10.32 -5.62
CA VAL A 41 -3.94 -9.35 -5.29
C VAL A 41 -4.54 -7.95 -5.21
N SER A 42 -4.42 -7.33 -4.05
CA SER A 42 -4.78 -5.94 -3.84
C SER A 42 -3.57 -5.14 -3.34
N GLY A 43 -3.52 -3.86 -3.67
CA GLY A 43 -2.44 -3.00 -3.21
C GLY A 43 -2.92 -1.59 -2.91
N SER A 44 -2.34 -1.01 -1.87
CA SER A 44 -2.57 0.39 -1.48
C SER A 44 -1.24 1.09 -1.25
N GLN A 45 -1.26 2.40 -1.45
CA GLN A 45 -0.16 3.28 -1.14
C GLN A 45 -0.68 4.48 -0.37
N THR A 46 -0.02 4.84 0.72
CA THR A 46 -0.27 6.09 1.44
C THR A 46 0.94 6.97 1.38
N PHE A 47 0.72 8.28 1.27
CA PHE A 47 1.77 9.29 1.32
C PHE A 47 1.46 10.27 2.43
N ASP A 48 2.43 10.57 3.28
CA ASP A 48 2.36 11.69 4.21
C ASP A 48 3.47 12.67 3.83
N PHE A 49 3.10 13.79 3.22
CA PHE A 49 4.02 14.89 2.93
C PHE A 49 3.91 15.94 4.01
N GLN A 50 5.05 16.28 4.60
CA GLN A 50 5.21 17.43 5.49
C GLN A 50 5.92 18.52 4.70
N VAL A 51 5.29 19.68 4.57
CA VAL A 51 5.85 20.80 3.84
C VAL A 51 5.98 22.04 4.72
N ASP A 52 7.01 22.82 4.44
CA ASP A 52 7.18 24.17 4.98
C ASP A 52 6.08 25.08 4.43
N ARG A 53 5.39 25.79 5.32
CA ARG A 53 4.23 26.59 4.95
C ARG A 53 4.60 27.84 4.15
N ALA A 54 5.76 28.44 4.41
CA ALA A 54 6.16 29.71 3.80
C ALA A 54 6.67 29.51 2.38
N SER A 55 7.43 28.44 2.15
CA SER A 55 8.12 28.17 0.90
C SER A 55 7.49 27.05 0.08
N GLY A 56 6.64 26.21 0.69
CA GLY A 56 6.10 25.00 0.05
C GLY A 56 7.11 23.87 -0.10
N TRP A 57 8.33 24.00 0.45
CA TRP A 57 9.35 22.96 0.36
C TRP A 57 8.98 21.72 1.16
N LEU A 58 9.29 20.55 0.60
CA LEU A 58 9.11 19.27 1.27
C LEU A 58 10.15 19.11 2.39
N LEU A 59 9.68 18.99 3.63
CA LEU A 59 10.50 18.70 4.81
C LEU A 59 10.64 17.19 5.03
N ARG A 60 9.56 16.44 4.82
CA ARG A 60 9.53 15.00 4.99
C ARG A 60 8.47 14.37 4.10
N CYS A 61 8.77 13.23 3.52
CA CYS A 61 7.80 12.37 2.85
C CYS A 61 7.91 10.96 3.43
N VAL A 62 6.77 10.42 3.86
CA VAL A 62 6.64 9.01 4.22
C VAL A 62 5.69 8.35 3.22
N SER A 63 6.22 7.44 2.42
CA SER A 63 5.45 6.62 1.49
C SER A 63 5.35 5.20 2.04
N ARG A 64 4.14 4.70 2.25
CA ARG A 64 3.89 3.32 2.68
C ARG A 64 3.15 2.60 1.59
N GLN A 65 3.75 1.55 1.06
CA GLN A 65 3.14 0.66 0.07
C GLN A 65 2.81 -0.67 0.74
N ARG A 66 1.57 -1.11 0.59
CA ARG A 66 1.10 -2.41 1.09
C ARG A 66 0.54 -3.22 -0.07
N VAL A 67 0.97 -4.46 -0.19
CA VAL A 67 0.42 -5.45 -1.11
C VAL A 67 -0.12 -6.60 -0.28
N VAL A 68 -1.37 -6.97 -0.54
CA VAL A 68 -2.04 -8.10 0.11
C VAL A 68 -2.44 -9.09 -0.96
N ILE A 69 -2.08 -10.35 -0.74
CA ILE A 69 -2.40 -11.49 -1.59
C ILE A 69 -3.25 -12.44 -0.74
N GLU A 70 -4.47 -12.72 -1.17
CA GLU A 70 -5.30 -13.76 -0.57
C GLU A 70 -5.37 -14.95 -1.52
N THR A 71 -4.77 -16.08 -1.14
CA THR A 71 -4.84 -17.32 -1.92
C THR A 71 -5.91 -18.23 -1.34
N THR A 72 -6.88 -18.63 -2.17
CA THR A 72 -7.95 -19.57 -1.83
C THR A 72 -7.69 -20.91 -2.50
N ILE A 73 -7.69 -21.99 -1.73
CA ILE A 73 -7.60 -23.35 -2.28
C ILE A 73 -8.95 -23.71 -2.92
N LEU A 74 -8.96 -24.02 -4.21
CA LEU A 74 -10.16 -24.48 -4.92
C LEU A 74 -10.26 -26.00 -4.88
N LYS A 75 -9.14 -26.69 -5.08
CA LYS A 75 -9.06 -28.14 -5.09
C LYS A 75 -7.66 -28.59 -4.68
N SER A 76 -7.57 -29.45 -3.67
CA SER A 76 -6.30 -29.98 -3.16
C SER A 76 -6.52 -31.34 -2.51
N ASN A 77 -5.49 -32.18 -2.53
CA ASN A 77 -5.44 -33.42 -1.75
C ASN A 77 -4.82 -33.20 -0.35
N TYR A 78 -4.23 -32.02 -0.10
CA TYR A 78 -3.51 -31.70 1.13
C TYR A 78 -4.32 -30.79 2.05
N PHE A 79 -5.13 -29.89 1.47
CA PHE A 79 -5.87 -28.86 2.21
C PHE A 79 -7.36 -28.86 1.82
N PRO A 80 -8.24 -28.47 2.74
CA PRO A 80 -9.67 -28.37 2.43
C PRO A 80 -9.95 -27.27 1.39
N PRO A 81 -10.87 -27.51 0.43
CA PRO A 81 -11.38 -26.49 -0.46
C PRO A 81 -11.97 -25.31 0.33
N GLY A 82 -11.74 -24.09 -0.15
CA GLY A 82 -12.16 -22.85 0.49
C GLY A 82 -11.18 -22.31 1.54
N LEU A 83 -10.12 -23.05 1.90
CA LEU A 83 -9.08 -22.53 2.79
C LEU A 83 -8.45 -21.27 2.19
N LYS A 84 -8.44 -20.18 2.97
CA LYS A 84 -7.82 -18.91 2.61
C LYS A 84 -6.49 -18.75 3.33
N ILE A 85 -5.45 -18.46 2.56
CA ILE A 85 -4.09 -18.23 3.04
C ILE A 85 -3.72 -16.79 2.67
N PRO A 86 -3.72 -15.86 3.66
CA PRO A 86 -3.31 -14.50 3.42
C PRO A 86 -1.78 -14.37 3.41
N SER A 87 -1.26 -13.54 2.53
CA SER A 87 0.11 -13.07 2.50
C SER A 87 0.11 -11.56 2.35
N TYR A 88 1.01 -10.87 3.03
CA TYR A 88 1.16 -9.43 2.88
C TYR A 88 2.62 -9.03 2.86
N THR A 89 2.91 -7.98 2.11
CA THR A 89 4.20 -7.31 2.07
C THR A 89 3.98 -5.82 2.23
N GLU A 90 4.78 -5.20 3.09
CA GLU A 90 4.76 -3.76 3.30
C GLU A 90 6.16 -3.18 3.09
N THR A 91 6.23 -2.10 2.33
CA THR A 91 7.45 -1.35 2.07
C THR A 91 7.23 0.10 2.50
N VAL A 92 8.13 0.62 3.32
CA VAL A 92 8.11 2.01 3.78
C VAL A 92 9.33 2.73 3.26
N PHE A 93 9.10 3.85 2.58
CA PHE A 93 10.14 4.79 2.17
C PHE A 93 9.98 6.06 2.98
N GLU A 94 11.05 6.45 3.68
CA GLU A 94 11.12 7.74 4.34
C GLU A 94 12.20 8.60 3.68
N VAL A 95 11.79 9.78 3.22
CA VAL A 95 12.68 10.78 2.64
C VAL A 95 12.60 12.03 3.49
N LYS A 96 13.75 12.54 3.92
CA LYS A 96 13.87 13.82 4.61
C LYS A 96 14.43 14.84 3.63
N GLY A 97 13.71 15.94 3.45
CA GLY A 97 14.20 17.09 2.73
C GLY A 97 15.02 17.98 3.67
N SER A 98 16.04 18.60 3.13
CA SER A 98 16.80 19.66 3.79
C SER A 98 17.13 20.74 2.77
N SER A 99 17.11 22.01 3.19
CA SER A 99 17.73 23.07 2.40
C SER A 99 19.24 22.88 2.39
N LEU A 100 19.85 22.95 1.22
CA LEU A 100 21.28 23.17 1.09
C LEU A 100 21.51 24.66 1.43
N HIS A 101 22.06 24.92 2.61
CA HIS A 101 22.56 26.24 2.99
C HIS A 101 23.92 26.51 2.37
#